data_AF-A0A9W4G9J9-F1
#
_entry.id   AF-A0A9W4G9J9-F1
#
_cell.length_a   1.000
_cell.length_b   1.000
_cell.length_c   1.000
_cell.angle_alpha   90.00
_cell.angle_beta   90.00
_cell.angle_gamma   90.00
#
_symmetry.space_group_name_H-M   'P 1'
#
loop_
_entity.id
_entity.type
_entity.pdbx_description
1 polymer ?
#
loop_
_entity_poly.entity_id
_entity_poly.type
_entity_poly.pdbx_seq_one_letter_code
_entity_poly.pdbx_strand_id
1 'polypeptide(L)'
;MLQITLTPEQEQFLQAQLKTGKYNNPQEVISKAFKLLEKEDETEFIANIPGSPSAKKLLKEKIKEFRDNLENNQNQPLNIEQEKLSQEVKELFDKTQSIPGIGDITEEEIAAEIEAYRGGE
;
A
#
# COMPACT_ATOMS: atom_id res chain seq x y z
N MET A 1 14.84 -11.28 19.46
CA MET A 1 15.70 -10.45 18.58
C MET A 1 16.61 -11.40 17.82
N LEU A 2 16.59 -11.35 16.49
CA LEU A 2 17.49 -12.16 15.67
C LEU A 2 18.82 -11.41 15.55
N GLN A 3 19.93 -12.01 16.00
CA GLN A 3 21.28 -11.47 15.76
C GLN A 3 21.90 -12.25 14.61
N ILE A 4 22.16 -11.58 13.49
CA ILE A 4 22.85 -12.16 12.34
C ILE A 4 24.29 -11.67 12.38
N THR A 5 25.23 -12.61 12.48
CA THR A 5 26.66 -12.33 12.28
C THR A 5 26.99 -12.52 10.80
N LEU A 6 27.59 -11.50 10.19
CA LEU A 6 28.06 -11.58 8.81
C LEU A 6 29.18 -12.61 8.70
N THR A 7 29.14 -13.42 7.64
CA THR A 7 30.26 -14.31 7.31
C THR A 7 31.40 -13.51 6.67
N PRO A 8 32.66 -14.00 6.74
CA PRO A 8 33.79 -13.33 6.09
C PRO A 8 33.59 -13.10 4.58
N GLU A 9 32.89 -14.00 3.90
CA GLU A 9 32.54 -13.84 2.48
C GLU A 9 31.54 -12.70 2.25
N GLN A 10 30.52 -12.58 3.10
CA GLN A 10 29.55 -11.48 3.02
C GLN A 10 30.22 -10.13 3.27
N GLU A 11 31.17 -10.07 4.21
CA GLU A 11 31.93 -8.86 4.50
C GLU A 11 32.83 -8.44 3.33
N GLN A 12 33.53 -9.40 2.70
CA GLN A 12 34.32 -9.15 1.50
C GLN A 12 33.46 -8.66 0.33
N PHE A 13 32.27 -9.24 0.15
CA PHE A 13 31.33 -8.80 -0.88
C PHE A 13 30.86 -7.36 -0.66
N LEU A 14 30.50 -7.00 0.59
CA LEU A 14 30.11 -5.62 0.93
C LEU A 14 31.26 -4.64 0.69
N GLN A 15 32.48 -4.98 1.09
CA GLN A 15 33.66 -4.15 0.83
C GLN A 15 33.95 -3.99 -0.67
N ALA A 16 33.78 -5.05 -1.47
CA ALA A 16 33.94 -4.98 -2.91
C ALA A 16 32.91 -4.03 -3.55
N GLN A 17 31.65 -4.11 -3.12
CA GLN A 17 30.57 -3.23 -3.60
C GLN A 17 30.80 -1.77 -3.20
N LEU A 18 31.32 -1.50 -2.00
CA LEU A 18 31.71 -0.15 -1.57
C LEU A 18 32.88 0.40 -2.39
N LYS A 19 33.86 -0.46 -2.74
CA LYS A 19 35.00 -0.07 -3.60
C LYS A 19 34.57 0.29 -5.02
N THR A 20 33.44 -0.22 -5.52
CA THR A 20 32.92 0.19 -6.83
C THR A 20 32.39 1.62 -6.84
N GLY A 21 32.18 2.25 -5.67
CA GLY A 21 31.63 3.60 -5.55
C GLY A 21 30.13 3.69 -5.87
N LYS A 22 29.47 2.56 -6.18
CA LYS A 22 28.04 2.50 -6.49
C LYS A 22 27.15 2.64 -5.26
N TYR A 23 27.70 2.39 -4.07
CA TYR A 23 26.99 2.41 -2.80
C TYR A 23 27.84 3.12 -1.75
N ASN A 24 27.24 3.98 -0.93
CA ASN A 24 27.94 4.78 0.07
C ASN A 24 28.08 4.05 1.41
N ASN A 25 27.20 3.08 1.67
CA ASN A 25 27.21 2.33 2.91
C ASN A 25 26.79 0.86 2.70
N PRO A 26 27.19 -0.08 3.58
CA PRO A 26 26.79 -1.48 3.50
C PRO A 26 25.28 -1.69 3.51
N GLN A 27 24.52 -0.80 4.15
CA GLN A 27 23.06 -0.92 4.26
C GLN A 27 22.33 -0.64 2.96
N GLU A 28 22.87 0.19 2.08
CA GLU A 28 22.35 0.39 0.72
C GLU A 28 22.51 -0.89 -0.11
N VAL A 29 23.63 -1.59 0.04
CA VAL A 29 23.87 -2.88 -0.64
C VAL A 29 22.88 -3.92 -0.13
N ILE A 30 22.72 -4.02 1.19
CA ILE A 30 21.78 -4.94 1.83
C ILE A 30 20.33 -4.60 1.44
N SER A 31 19.94 -3.33 1.47
CA SER A 31 18.61 -2.88 1.06
C SER A 31 18.34 -3.19 -0.43
N LYS A 32 19.35 -3.05 -1.28
CA LYS A 32 19.24 -3.44 -2.69
C LYS A 32 19.05 -4.94 -2.85
N ALA A 33 19.78 -5.75 -2.07
CA ALA A 33 19.64 -7.21 -2.07
C ALA A 33 18.23 -7.63 -1.63
N PHE A 34 17.67 -7.03 -0.58
CA PHE A 34 16.29 -7.29 -0.17
C PHE A 34 15.27 -6.89 -1.24
N LYS A 35 15.43 -5.72 -1.88
CA LYS A 35 14.59 -5.32 -3.03
C LYS A 35 14.71 -6.26 -4.23
N LEU A 36 15.80 -7.00 -4.38
CA LEU A 36 15.96 -8.00 -5.44
C LEU A 36 15.26 -9.30 -5.07
N LEU A 37 15.42 -9.78 -3.83
CA LEU A 37 14.74 -10.96 -3.32
C LEU A 37 13.21 -10.82 -3.39
N GLU A 38 12.68 -9.67 -2.99
CA GLU A 38 11.24 -9.40 -3.07
C GLU A 38 10.71 -9.44 -4.51
N LYS A 39 11.52 -9.02 -5.49
CA LYS A 39 11.17 -9.12 -6.92
C LYS A 39 11.22 -10.56 -7.42
N GLU A 40 12.16 -11.36 -6.94
CA GLU A 40 12.27 -12.78 -7.28
C GLU A 40 11.07 -13.55 -6.72
N ASP A 41 10.74 -13.38 -5.44
CA ASP A 41 9.56 -13.96 -4.80
C ASP A 41 8.26 -13.59 -5.54
N GLU A 42 8.13 -12.34 -5.97
CA GLU A 42 7.00 -11.87 -6.76
C GLU A 42 6.94 -12.49 -8.16
N THR A 43 8.08 -12.70 -8.82
CA THR A 43 8.11 -13.40 -10.10
C THR A 43 7.74 -14.87 -9.98
N GLU A 44 8.18 -15.54 -8.92
CA GLU A 44 7.77 -16.91 -8.61
C GLU A 44 6.29 -16.98 -8.26
N PHE A 45 5.78 -16.02 -7.49
CA PHE A 45 4.37 -15.91 -7.16
C PHE A 45 3.49 -15.73 -8.41
N ILE A 46 3.83 -14.81 -9.31
CA ILE A 46 3.10 -14.60 -10.57
C ILE A 46 3.18 -15.83 -11.48
N ALA A 47 4.31 -16.54 -11.48
CA ALA A 47 4.46 -17.78 -12.24
C ALA A 47 3.50 -18.88 -11.73
N ASN A 48 3.33 -18.98 -10.41
CA ASN A 48 2.50 -19.99 -9.74
C ASN A 48 0.99 -19.71 -9.75
N ILE A 49 0.55 -18.48 -10.03
CA ILE A 49 -0.88 -18.15 -10.15
C ILE A 49 -1.48 -18.86 -11.38
N PRO A 50 -2.61 -19.58 -11.26
CA PRO A 50 -3.31 -20.15 -12.40
C PRO A 50 -3.94 -19.03 -13.25
N GLY A 51 -3.70 -19.03 -14.57
CA GLY A 51 -4.23 -18.01 -15.47
C GLY A 51 -3.58 -18.03 -16.85
N SER A 52 -4.22 -17.38 -17.82
CA SER A 52 -3.69 -17.26 -19.18
C SER A 52 -2.42 -16.38 -19.22
N PRO A 53 -1.51 -16.59 -20.18
CA PRO A 53 -0.30 -15.76 -20.31
C PRO A 53 -0.60 -14.26 -20.41
N SER A 54 -1.69 -13.90 -21.08
CA SER A 54 -2.15 -12.51 -21.21
C SER A 54 -2.58 -11.91 -19.87
N ALA A 55 -3.29 -12.66 -19.03
CA ALA A 55 -3.68 -12.21 -17.69
C ALA A 55 -2.47 -12.04 -16.77
N LYS A 56 -1.49 -12.97 -16.83
CA LYS A 56 -0.23 -12.86 -16.07
C LYS A 56 0.58 -11.64 -16.49
N LYS A 57 0.64 -11.34 -17.79
CA LYS A 57 1.32 -10.15 -18.31
C LYS A 57 0.66 -8.86 -17.79
N LEU A 58 -0.67 -8.77 -17.86
CA LEU A 58 -1.42 -7.61 -17.38
C LEU A 58 -1.22 -7.40 -15.88
N LEU A 59 -1.24 -8.49 -15.10
CA LEU A 59 -0.98 -8.45 -13.66
C LEU A 59 0.42 -7.92 -13.37
N LYS A 60 1.43 -8.41 -14.08
CA LYS A 60 2.83 -7.97 -13.94
C LYS A 60 3.00 -6.47 -14.26
N GLU A 61 2.35 -5.98 -15.32
CA GLU A 61 2.36 -4.55 -15.65
C GLU A 61 1.70 -3.72 -14.55
N LYS A 62 0.52 -4.13 -14.07
CA LYS A 62 -0.22 -3.38 -13.05
C LYS A 62 0.49 -3.33 -11.70
N ILE A 63 1.14 -4.43 -11.31
CA ILE A 63 1.98 -4.51 -10.11
C ILE A 63 3.17 -3.55 -10.22
N LYS A 64 3.82 -3.51 -11.39
CA LYS A 64 4.94 -2.60 -11.64
C LYS A 64 4.50 -1.13 -11.55
N GLU A 65 3.41 -0.78 -12.22
CA GLU A 65 2.82 0.57 -12.16
C GLU A 65 2.47 0.97 -10.73
N PHE A 66 1.87 0.06 -9.96
CA PHE A 66 1.53 0.33 -8.56
C PHE A 66 2.78 0.62 -7.71
N ARG A 67 3.86 -0.15 -7.89
CA ARG A 67 5.13 0.06 -7.17
C ARG A 67 5.79 1.37 -7.57
N ASP A 68 5.90 1.65 -8.87
CA ASP A 68 6.47 2.89 -9.38
C ASP A 68 5.66 4.09 -8.87
N ASN A 69 4.33 3.97 -8.83
CA ASN A 69 3.45 4.98 -8.23
C ASN A 69 3.66 5.11 -6.73
N LEU A 70 3.90 4.03 -5.98
CA LEU A 70 4.15 4.08 -4.55
C LEU A 70 5.48 4.80 -4.22
N GLU A 71 6.54 4.49 -4.97
CA GLU A 71 7.85 5.15 -4.83
C GLU A 71 7.78 6.64 -5.23
N ASN A 72 6.94 6.99 -6.22
CA ASN A 72 6.75 8.37 -6.66
C ASN A 72 5.77 9.17 -5.77
N ASN A 73 4.69 8.55 -5.26
CA ASN A 73 3.69 9.22 -4.41
C ASN A 73 4.17 9.46 -2.97
N GLN A 74 5.20 8.74 -2.50
CA GLN A 74 5.86 9.11 -1.23
C GLN A 74 6.47 10.52 -1.25
N ASN A 75 6.65 11.13 -2.44
CA ASN A 75 7.17 12.49 -2.62
C ASN A 75 6.18 13.44 -3.31
N GLN A 76 4.93 13.03 -3.56
CA GLN A 76 3.89 13.95 -4.01
C GLN A 76 3.19 14.54 -2.80
N PRO A 77 3.10 15.88 -2.67
CA PRO A 77 2.16 16.46 -1.72
C PRO A 77 0.77 15.93 -2.07
N LEU A 78 0.06 15.44 -1.05
CA LEU A 78 -1.35 15.10 -1.13
C LEU A 78 -2.06 16.19 -1.95
N ASN A 79 -2.85 15.78 -2.93
CA ASN A 79 -3.58 16.71 -3.79
C ASN A 79 -4.40 17.64 -2.87
N ILE A 80 -4.07 18.93 -2.88
CA ILE A 80 -4.67 19.96 -2.00
C ILE A 80 -6.21 19.93 -2.09
N GLU A 81 -6.74 19.60 -3.27
CA GLU A 81 -8.18 19.48 -3.49
C GLU A 81 -8.78 18.27 -2.76
N GLN A 82 -8.07 17.13 -2.75
CA GLN A 82 -8.50 15.93 -2.03
C GLN A 82 -8.40 16.11 -0.51
N GLU A 83 -7.36 16.80 -0.02
CA GLU A 83 -7.27 17.13 1.41
C GLU A 83 -8.40 18.07 1.83
N LYS A 84 -8.67 19.10 1.02
CA LYS A 84 -9.76 20.04 1.29
C LYS A 84 -11.12 19.33 1.30
N LEU A 85 -11.38 18.48 0.30
CA LEU A 85 -12.59 17.67 0.24
C LEU A 85 -12.71 16.73 1.46
N SER A 86 -11.62 16.07 1.85
CA SER A 86 -11.62 15.18 3.01
C SER A 86 -11.90 15.93 4.31
N GLN A 87 -11.32 17.12 4.48
CA GLN A 87 -11.59 17.99 5.63
C GLN A 87 -13.06 18.45 5.66
N GLU A 88 -13.60 18.87 4.52
CA GLU A 88 -14.98 19.33 4.41
C GLU A 88 -15.99 18.22 4.69
N VAL A 89 -15.75 17.01 4.17
CA VAL A 89 -16.58 15.82 4.47
C VAL A 89 -16.55 15.49 5.96
N LYS A 90 -15.37 15.55 6.59
CA LYS A 90 -15.23 15.28 8.02
C LYS A 90 -15.97 16.32 8.87
N GLU A 91 -15.80 17.60 8.54
CA GLU A 91 -16.48 18.68 9.26
C GLU A 91 -18.01 18.58 9.12
N LEU A 92 -18.50 18.23 7.93
CA LEU A 92 -19.92 18.00 7.70
C LEU A 92 -20.44 16.85 8.57
N PHE A 93 -19.72 15.74 8.62
CA PHE A 93 -20.07 14.58 9.44
C PHE A 93 -20.14 14.94 10.93
N ASP A 94 -19.11 15.62 11.45
CA ASP A 94 -19.05 16.02 12.86
C ASP A 94 -20.22 16.97 13.22
N LYS A 95 -20.57 17.89 12.31
CA LYS A 95 -21.75 18.77 12.46
C LYS A 95 -23.05 17.98 12.48
N THR A 96 -23.21 16.98 11.60
CA THR A 96 -24.40 16.12 11.58
C THR A 96 -24.51 15.31 12.87
N GLN A 97 -23.44 14.68 13.34
CA GLN A 97 -23.46 13.90 14.58
C GLN A 97 -23.70 14.76 15.84
N SER A 98 -23.45 16.06 15.76
CA SER A 98 -23.74 17.01 16.85
C SER A 98 -25.22 17.40 16.94
N ILE A 99 -26.06 17.01 15.98
CA ILE A 99 -27.50 17.31 16.00
C ILE A 99 -28.17 16.39 17.05
N PRO A 100 -28.92 16.94 18.02
CA PRO A 100 -29.62 16.15 19.03
C PRO A 100 -30.55 15.10 18.39
N GLY A 101 -30.48 13.87 18.88
CA GLY A 101 -31.29 12.75 18.39
C GLY A 101 -30.72 12.00 17.18
N ILE A 102 -29.67 12.48 16.52
CA ILE A 102 -29.04 11.75 15.40
C ILE A 102 -28.24 10.54 15.88
N GLY A 103 -27.48 10.69 16.98
CA GLY A 103 -26.71 9.58 17.56
C GLY A 103 -27.56 8.52 18.24
N ASP A 104 -28.85 8.81 18.45
CA ASP A 104 -29.80 7.89 19.09
C ASP A 104 -30.54 7.00 18.07
N ILE A 105 -30.38 7.26 16.76
CA ILE A 105 -30.99 6.47 15.69
C ILE A 105 -30.34 5.08 15.66
N THR A 106 -31.16 4.05 15.84
CA THR A 106 -30.71 2.66 15.86
C THR A 106 -30.65 2.05 14.46
N GLU A 107 -29.82 1.01 14.29
CA GLU A 107 -29.75 0.28 13.01
C GLU A 107 -31.10 -0.38 12.68
N GLU A 108 -31.85 -0.80 13.70
CA GLU A 108 -33.18 -1.40 13.56
C GLU A 108 -34.21 -0.40 13.01
N GLU A 109 -34.19 0.85 13.47
CA GLU A 109 -35.07 1.92 12.96
C GLU A 109 -34.73 2.27 11.51
N ILE A 110 -33.44 2.34 11.17
CA ILE A 110 -32.99 2.58 9.79
C ILE A 110 -33.43 1.43 8.87
N ALA A 111 -33.30 0.18 9.32
CA ALA A 111 -33.70 -0.99 8.55
C ALA A 111 -35.22 -1.04 8.31
N ALA A 112 -36.01 -0.72 9.34
CA ALA A 112 -37.46 -0.63 9.23
C ALA A 112 -37.91 0.45 8.22
N GLU A 113 -37.27 1.62 8.25
CA GLU A 113 -37.55 2.71 7.33
C GLU A 113 -37.20 2.33 5.88
N ILE A 114 -36.02 1.74 5.64
CA ILE A 114 -35.60 1.27 4.31
C ILE A 114 -36.57 0.21 3.76
N GLU A 115 -37.04 -0.71 4.61
CA GLU A 115 -37.99 -1.74 4.22
C GLU A 115 -39.38 -1.15 3.89
N ALA A 116 -39.85 -0.16 4.65
CA ALA A 116 -41.06 0.59 4.34
C ALA A 116 -40.98 1.29 2.96
N TYR A 117 -39.83 1.92 2.64
CA TYR A 117 -39.60 2.52 1.33
C TYR A 117 -39.52 1.49 0.18
N ARG A 118 -39.11 0.25 0.45
CA ARG A 118 -39.08 -0.83 -0.54
C ARG A 118 -40.45 -1.47 -0.77
N GLY A 119 -41.30 -1.49 0.25
CA GLY A 119 -42.66 -2.01 0.15
C GLY A 119 -43.61 -1.14 -0.68
N GLY A 120 -43.29 0.16 -0.81
CA GLY A 120 -44.29 1.17 -1.17
C GLY A 120 -45.31 1.32 -0.03
N GLU A 121 -45.70 2.53 0.32
CA GLU A 121 -46.80 2.74 1.28
C GLU A 121 -48.06 1.92 0.92
#